data_AF-Q2JH51-F1
#
_entry.id   AF-Q2JH51-F1
#
_cell.length_a   1.000
_cell.length_b   1.000
_cell.length_c   1.000
_cell.angle_alpha   90.00
_cell.angle_beta   90.00
_cell.angle_gamma   90.00
#
_symmetry.space_group_name_H-M   'P 1'
#
loop_
_entity.id
_entity.type
_entity.pdbx_description
1 polymer ?
#
loop_
_entity_poly.entity_id
_entity_poly.type
_entity_poly.pdbx_seq_one_letter_code
_entity_poly.pdbx_strand_id
1 'polypeptide(L)'
;MAPEDTYPELQEEEIDVEAELEKLILEDSEAEAGTSSGETAAEPSPDPGEALKQLQHELEVVRQQLKEKEDAYLRLYADFENYRRRTQREKEEFSQKERQKFVLEILPVVDSFERAQQQLKLETDRERELHNSYQSVYRLLVECLKKMGVSRMKSVGQPFDPNLHEAIARQPSPDYPEDVVAVEYQPGYKLGDLVIRHAMVAVSAGSPSSEPSPPAQATIEAGPENTPASPQNPQPS
;
A
#
# COMPACT_ATOMS: atom_id res chain seq x y z
N MET A 1 -33.46 -19.67 -16.97
CA MET A 1 -32.42 -20.71 -16.98
C MET A 1 -31.07 -20.01 -16.84
N ALA A 2 -30.76 -19.67 -15.59
CA ALA A 2 -29.49 -19.30 -14.97
C ALA A 2 -29.90 -19.01 -13.50
N PRO A 3 -29.41 -19.72 -12.49
CA PRO A 3 -29.77 -19.40 -11.11
C PRO A 3 -29.08 -18.08 -10.74
N GLU A 4 -29.86 -17.13 -10.22
CA GLU A 4 -29.33 -15.92 -9.57
C GLU A 4 -28.49 -16.34 -8.37
N ASP A 5 -27.17 -16.27 -8.51
CA ASP A 5 -26.23 -16.35 -7.39
C ASP A 5 -26.53 -15.19 -6.44
N THR A 6 -27.36 -15.49 -5.45
CA THR A 6 -27.64 -14.65 -4.29
C THR A 6 -26.38 -14.69 -3.43
N TYR A 7 -25.54 -13.67 -3.54
CA TYR A 7 -24.45 -13.45 -2.60
C TYR A 7 -25.06 -13.28 -1.21
N PRO A 8 -24.70 -14.10 -0.21
CA PRO A 8 -25.14 -13.85 1.15
C PRO A 8 -24.52 -12.52 1.58
N GLU A 9 -25.37 -11.54 1.93
CA GLU A 9 -24.96 -10.36 2.69
C GLU A 9 -24.19 -10.85 3.91
N LEU A 10 -22.89 -10.56 3.96
CA LEU A 10 -22.09 -10.69 5.17
C LEU A 10 -22.66 -9.68 6.15
N GLN A 11 -23.60 -10.12 6.98
CA GLN A 11 -24.00 -9.41 8.18
C GLN A 11 -22.74 -9.32 9.05
N GLU A 12 -22.17 -8.12 9.13
CA GLU A 12 -21.19 -7.79 10.16
C GLU A 12 -21.94 -7.87 11.49
N GLU A 13 -21.95 -9.06 12.11
CA GLU A 13 -22.24 -9.18 13.54
C GLU A 13 -21.13 -8.42 14.27
N GLU A 14 -21.42 -7.17 14.65
CA GLU A 14 -20.67 -6.50 15.70
C GLU A 14 -20.84 -7.33 16.97
N ILE A 15 -19.89 -8.24 17.18
CA ILE A 15 -19.74 -8.93 18.46
C ILE A 15 -19.39 -7.83 19.47
N ASP A 16 -20.37 -7.43 20.27
CA ASP A 16 -20.15 -6.58 21.42
C ASP A 16 -19.38 -7.40 22.46
N VAL A 17 -18.06 -7.29 22.38
CA VAL A 17 -17.11 -8.02 23.22
C VAL A 17 -17.39 -7.74 24.70
N GLU A 18 -17.97 -6.58 25.05
CA GLU A 18 -18.34 -6.25 26.43
C GLU A 18 -19.52 -7.11 26.92
N ALA A 19 -20.55 -7.29 26.09
CA ALA A 19 -21.73 -8.10 26.41
C ALA A 19 -21.42 -9.60 26.51
N GLU A 20 -20.54 -10.11 25.66
CA GLU A 20 -20.16 -11.53 25.66
C GLU A 20 -19.21 -11.87 26.82
N LEU A 21 -18.41 -10.90 27.29
CA LEU A 21 -17.59 -11.04 28.49
C LEU A 21 -18.40 -10.94 29.79
N GLU A 22 -19.39 -10.06 29.89
CA GLU A 22 -20.28 -10.02 31.07
C GLU A 22 -20.96 -11.37 31.29
N LYS A 23 -21.35 -12.04 30.19
CA LYS A 23 -21.93 -13.37 30.24
C LYS A 23 -20.95 -14.43 30.73
N LEU A 24 -19.70 -14.39 30.28
CA LEU A 24 -18.66 -15.34 30.71
C LEU A 24 -18.26 -15.15 32.19
N ILE A 25 -18.20 -13.91 32.68
CA ILE A 25 -17.87 -13.59 34.07
C ILE A 25 -19.01 -14.02 35.02
N LEU A 26 -20.27 -13.90 34.59
CA LEU A 26 -21.42 -14.37 35.36
C LEU A 26 -21.44 -15.91 35.47
N GLU A 27 -21.16 -16.63 34.38
CA GLU A 27 -21.15 -18.10 34.34
C GLU A 27 -20.06 -18.71 35.23
N ASP A 28 -18.86 -18.10 35.30
CA ASP A 28 -17.80 -18.58 36.22
C ASP A 28 -18.13 -18.31 37.69
N SER A 29 -18.89 -17.25 38.01
CA SER A 29 -19.28 -16.94 39.40
C SER A 29 -20.35 -17.90 39.95
N GLU A 30 -21.21 -18.46 39.08
CA GLU A 30 -22.21 -19.45 39.47
C GLU A 30 -21.60 -20.85 39.63
N ALA A 31 -20.48 -21.14 38.96
CA ALA A 31 -19.80 -22.43 39.03
C ALA A 31 -19.05 -22.67 40.37
N GLU A 32 -18.53 -21.63 41.02
CA GLU A 32 -17.82 -21.79 42.31
C GLU A 32 -18.72 -21.76 43.56
N ALA A 33 -19.98 -21.30 43.45
CA ALA A 33 -20.92 -21.26 44.58
C ALA A 33 -21.58 -22.62 44.91
N GLY A 34 -21.23 -23.69 44.18
CA GLY A 34 -21.93 -24.97 44.20
C GLY A 34 -21.07 -26.17 44.55
N THR A 35 -20.39 -26.21 45.70
CA THR A 35 -19.82 -27.46 46.24
C THR A 35 -19.70 -27.46 47.78
N SER A 36 -20.26 -28.52 48.38
CA SER A 36 -20.03 -29.03 49.75
C SER A 36 -20.91 -28.49 50.89
N SER A 37 -22.17 -28.95 50.93
CA SER A 37 -22.90 -29.20 52.19
C SER A 37 -22.75 -30.70 52.53
N GLY A 38 -21.99 -31.02 53.58
CA GLY A 38 -21.70 -32.40 53.98
C GLY A 38 -20.99 -32.51 55.34
N GLU A 39 -21.77 -32.88 56.36
CA GLU A 39 -21.44 -33.68 57.56
C GLU A 39 -20.13 -33.45 58.36
N THR A 40 -20.29 -32.70 59.46
CA THR A 40 -19.97 -33.10 60.86
C THR A 40 -18.67 -33.87 61.17
N ALA A 41 -17.62 -33.13 61.51
CA ALA A 41 -16.63 -33.54 62.52
C ALA A 41 -16.07 -32.30 63.24
N ALA A 42 -16.30 -32.22 64.56
CA ALA A 42 -15.85 -31.12 65.41
C ALA A 42 -14.35 -31.26 65.73
N GLU A 43 -13.52 -30.64 64.90
CA GLU A 43 -12.13 -30.29 65.23
C GLU A 43 -12.09 -28.91 65.92
N PRO A 44 -11.06 -28.62 66.75
CA PRO A 44 -11.12 -27.48 67.67
C PRO A 44 -11.23 -26.19 66.87
N SER A 45 -12.14 -25.31 67.29
CA SER A 45 -12.36 -23.99 66.72
C SER A 45 -11.01 -23.28 66.51
N PRO A 46 -10.67 -22.88 65.29
CA PRO A 46 -9.44 -22.11 65.05
C PRO A 46 -9.52 -20.82 65.88
N ASP A 47 -8.38 -20.39 66.43
CA ASP A 47 -8.29 -19.10 67.13
C ASP A 47 -8.87 -18.02 66.19
N PRO A 48 -9.85 -17.20 66.61
CA PRO A 48 -10.41 -16.15 65.75
C PRO A 48 -9.32 -15.24 65.14
N GLY A 49 -8.15 -15.12 65.78
CA GLY A 49 -6.99 -14.44 65.22
C GLY A 49 -6.33 -15.16 64.04
N GLU A 50 -6.31 -16.50 64.00
CA GLU A 50 -5.78 -17.29 62.88
C GLU A 50 -6.74 -17.31 61.69
N ALA A 51 -8.04 -17.48 61.94
CA ALA A 51 -9.07 -17.44 60.90
C ALA A 51 -9.10 -16.07 60.18
N LEU A 52 -8.96 -14.96 60.92
CA LEU A 52 -8.86 -13.62 60.34
C LEU A 52 -7.60 -13.45 59.47
N LYS A 53 -6.47 -14.02 59.88
CA LYS A 53 -5.22 -13.96 59.10
C LYS A 53 -5.32 -14.78 57.81
N GLN A 54 -5.93 -15.96 57.86
CA GLN A 54 -6.18 -16.78 56.67
C GLN A 54 -7.08 -16.03 55.68
N LEU A 55 -8.19 -15.46 56.17
CA LEU A 55 -9.10 -14.69 55.32
C LEU A 55 -8.43 -13.44 54.72
N GLN A 56 -7.57 -12.74 55.48
CA GLN A 56 -6.78 -11.62 54.95
C GLN A 56 -5.80 -12.06 53.87
N HIS A 57 -5.15 -13.21 54.04
CA HIS A 57 -4.24 -13.77 53.04
C HIS A 57 -4.99 -14.17 51.76
N GLU A 58 -6.13 -14.87 51.88
CA GLU A 58 -6.99 -15.21 50.75
C GLU A 58 -7.46 -13.96 50.00
N LEU A 59 -7.88 -12.91 50.72
CA LEU A 59 -8.30 -11.64 50.15
C LEU A 59 -7.15 -10.97 49.38
N GLU A 60 -5.93 -10.98 49.93
CA GLU A 60 -4.74 -10.45 49.25
C GLU A 60 -4.40 -11.24 47.97
N VAL A 61 -4.48 -12.58 48.02
CA VAL A 61 -4.29 -13.44 46.85
C VAL A 61 -5.33 -13.15 45.77
N VAL A 62 -6.62 -13.07 46.12
CA VAL A 62 -7.71 -12.77 45.17
C VAL A 62 -7.54 -11.36 44.57
N ARG A 63 -7.14 -10.36 45.36
CA ARG A 63 -6.84 -9.01 44.84
C ARG A 63 -5.68 -9.01 43.86
N GLN A 64 -4.64 -9.79 44.13
CA GLN A 64 -3.49 -9.91 43.23
C GLN A 64 -3.89 -10.60 41.92
N GLN A 65 -4.68 -11.68 42.00
CA GLN A 65 -5.23 -12.36 40.82
C GLN A 65 -6.13 -11.44 39.99
N LEU A 66 -7.00 -10.66 40.63
CA LEU A 66 -7.87 -9.69 39.97
C LEU A 66 -7.05 -8.64 39.23
N LYS A 67 -6.01 -8.09 39.87
CA LYS A 67 -5.10 -7.13 39.23
C LYS A 67 -4.35 -7.74 38.04
N GLU A 68 -3.87 -8.97 38.16
CA GLU A 68 -3.21 -9.68 37.04
C GLU A 68 -4.17 -9.92 35.86
N LYS A 69 -5.44 -10.21 36.14
CA LYS A 69 -6.49 -10.38 35.14
C LYS A 69 -6.88 -9.05 34.49
N GLU A 70 -6.98 -7.96 35.25
CA GLU A 70 -7.19 -6.61 34.73
C GLU A 70 -6.05 -6.16 33.81
N ASP A 71 -4.79 -6.39 34.21
CA ASP A 71 -3.62 -6.09 33.40
C ASP A 71 -3.58 -6.92 32.11
N ALA A 72 -3.96 -8.21 32.19
CA ALA A 72 -4.07 -9.08 31.03
C ALA A 72 -5.22 -8.65 30.09
N TYR A 73 -6.36 -8.25 30.66
CA TYR A 73 -7.52 -7.76 29.92
C TYR A 73 -7.19 -6.46 29.18
N LEU A 74 -6.59 -5.48 29.86
CA LEU A 74 -6.19 -4.21 29.25
C LEU A 74 -5.21 -4.42 28.09
N ARG A 75 -4.31 -5.40 28.23
CA ARG A 75 -3.40 -5.80 27.15
C ARG A 75 -4.14 -6.42 25.97
N LEU A 76 -5.04 -7.38 26.23
CA LEU A 76 -5.84 -8.02 25.19
C LEU A 76 -6.73 -7.01 24.44
N TYR A 77 -7.34 -6.06 25.17
CA TYR A 77 -8.12 -4.97 24.59
C TYR A 77 -7.27 -4.09 23.68
N ALA A 78 -6.06 -3.73 24.11
CA ALA A 78 -5.12 -2.96 23.27
C ALA A 78 -4.70 -3.73 22.00
N ASP A 79 -4.44 -5.04 22.11
CA ASP A 79 -4.12 -5.89 20.97
C ASP A 79 -5.31 -6.01 20.00
N PHE A 80 -6.53 -6.11 20.53
CA PHE A 80 -7.77 -6.15 19.74
C PHE A 80 -8.02 -4.84 19.00
N GLU A 81 -7.89 -3.68 19.65
CA GLU A 81 -8.01 -2.37 18.99
C GLU A 81 -6.97 -2.19 17.87
N ASN A 82 -5.74 -2.63 18.10
CA ASN A 82 -4.69 -2.64 17.08
C ASN A 82 -5.04 -3.57 15.91
N TYR A 83 -5.54 -4.78 16.19
CA TYR A 83 -5.98 -5.74 15.19
C TYR A 83 -7.14 -5.20 14.36
N ARG A 84 -8.16 -4.60 14.99
CA ARG A 84 -9.30 -3.97 14.33
C ARG A 84 -8.85 -2.87 13.37
N ARG A 85 -8.01 -1.94 13.87
CA ARG A 85 -7.46 -0.85 13.05
C ARG A 85 -6.62 -1.37 11.89
N ARG A 86 -5.83 -2.43 12.11
CA ARG A 86 -5.02 -3.08 11.08
C ARG A 86 -5.90 -3.73 10.01
N THR A 87 -6.89 -4.51 10.42
CA THR A 87 -7.81 -5.23 9.53
C THR A 87 -8.59 -4.25 8.64
N GLN A 88 -9.06 -3.14 9.21
CA GLN A 88 -9.75 -2.10 8.42
C GLN A 88 -8.86 -1.52 7.32
N ARG A 89 -7.59 -1.22 7.63
CA ARG A 89 -6.62 -0.74 6.63
C ARG A 89 -6.32 -1.80 5.57
N GLU A 90 -6.13 -3.05 5.98
CA GLU A 90 -5.90 -4.16 5.05
C GLU A 90 -7.10 -4.38 4.10
N LYS A 91 -8.34 -4.25 4.59
CA LYS A 91 -9.58 -4.31 3.78
C LYS A 91 -9.63 -3.20 2.72
N GLU A 92 -9.27 -1.98 3.10
CA GLU A 92 -9.20 -0.83 2.18
C GLU A 92 -8.08 -1.00 1.13
N GLU A 93 -6.90 -1.42 1.55
CA GLU A 93 -5.78 -1.73 0.66
C GLU A 93 -6.12 -2.87 -0.30
N PHE A 94 -6.77 -3.93 0.19
CA PHE A 94 -7.21 -5.05 -0.63
C PHE A 94 -8.21 -4.59 -1.69
N SER A 95 -9.21 -3.80 -1.30
CA SER A 95 -10.18 -3.20 -2.23
C SER A 95 -9.52 -2.28 -3.26
N GLN A 96 -8.47 -1.54 -2.89
CA GLN A 96 -7.68 -0.74 -3.84
C GLN A 96 -6.88 -1.62 -4.80
N LYS A 97 -6.21 -2.66 -4.29
CA LYS A 97 -5.43 -3.62 -5.10
C LYS A 97 -6.31 -4.38 -6.09
N GLU A 98 -7.52 -4.77 -5.69
CA GLU A 98 -8.49 -5.42 -6.60
C GLU A 98 -8.95 -4.48 -7.71
N ARG A 99 -9.30 -3.23 -7.36
CA ARG A 99 -9.62 -2.20 -8.37
C ARG A 99 -8.47 -1.96 -9.33
N GLN A 100 -7.23 -1.90 -8.83
CA GLN A 100 -6.04 -1.78 -9.67
C GLN A 100 -5.92 -2.94 -10.66
N LYS A 101 -6.05 -4.19 -10.20
CA LYS A 101 -5.97 -5.38 -11.07
C LYS A 101 -7.02 -5.34 -12.18
N PHE A 102 -8.27 -5.05 -11.82
CA PHE A 102 -9.36 -4.95 -12.79
C PHE A 102 -9.12 -3.85 -13.84
N VAL A 103 -8.67 -2.66 -13.40
CA VAL A 103 -8.35 -1.58 -14.34
C VAL A 103 -7.20 -1.98 -15.27
N LEU A 104 -6.14 -2.59 -14.74
CA LEU A 104 -5.00 -3.07 -15.53
C LEU A 104 -5.41 -4.04 -16.65
N GLU A 105 -6.38 -4.91 -16.41
CA GLU A 105 -6.91 -5.83 -17.43
C GLU A 105 -7.73 -5.11 -18.52
N ILE A 106 -8.36 -3.98 -18.20
CA ILE A 106 -9.15 -3.17 -19.14
C ILE A 106 -8.28 -2.20 -19.94
N LEU A 107 -7.16 -1.71 -19.40
CA LEU A 107 -6.30 -0.73 -20.07
C LEU A 107 -5.86 -1.14 -21.51
N PRO A 108 -5.52 -2.41 -21.81
CA PRO A 108 -5.23 -2.85 -23.18
C PRO A 108 -6.35 -2.56 -24.18
N VAL A 109 -7.62 -2.55 -23.73
CA VAL A 109 -8.76 -2.16 -24.55
C VAL A 109 -8.66 -0.69 -24.92
N VAL A 110 -8.42 0.19 -23.94
CA VAL A 110 -8.22 1.63 -24.14
C VAL A 110 -7.03 1.94 -25.03
N ASP A 111 -5.96 1.15 -24.95
CA ASP A 111 -4.81 1.27 -25.85
C ASP A 111 -5.18 0.86 -27.29
N SER A 112 -6.07 -0.13 -27.45
CA SER A 112 -6.53 -0.65 -28.74
C SER A 112 -7.46 0.34 -29.46
N PHE A 113 -8.54 0.79 -28.80
CA PHE A 113 -8.73 2.24 -28.60
C PHE A 113 -7.95 3.25 -29.47
N GLU A 114 -6.95 3.82 -28.82
CA GLU A 114 -6.08 4.88 -29.33
C GLU A 114 -5.28 4.43 -30.55
N ARG A 115 -4.83 3.17 -30.59
CA ARG A 115 -4.12 2.60 -31.74
C ARG A 115 -5.00 2.56 -32.99
N ALA A 116 -6.24 2.11 -32.88
CA ALA A 116 -7.16 2.08 -34.00
C ALA A 116 -7.52 3.50 -34.47
N GLN A 117 -7.64 4.45 -33.54
CA GLN A 117 -7.84 5.86 -33.87
C GLN A 117 -6.69 6.42 -34.72
N GLN A 118 -5.43 6.09 -34.40
CA GLN A 118 -4.24 6.53 -35.15
C GLN A 118 -4.14 5.92 -36.55
N GLN A 119 -4.71 4.73 -36.77
CA GLN A 119 -4.67 4.03 -38.05
C GLN A 119 -5.81 4.43 -38.99
N LEU A 120 -6.83 5.13 -38.49
CA LEU A 120 -8.01 5.46 -39.24
C LEU A 120 -7.71 6.57 -40.27
N LYS A 121 -7.88 6.24 -41.55
CA LYS A 121 -7.87 7.24 -42.64
C LYS A 121 -9.30 7.69 -42.90
N LEU A 122 -9.55 8.99 -42.74
CA LEU A 122 -10.87 9.60 -42.89
C LEU A 122 -11.04 10.17 -44.30
N GLU A 123 -11.15 9.30 -45.30
CA GLU A 123 -11.21 9.71 -46.72
C GLU A 123 -12.67 9.93 -47.17
N THR A 124 -13.60 9.15 -46.64
CA THR A 124 -15.02 9.19 -47.00
C THR A 124 -15.92 9.69 -45.87
N ASP A 125 -17.10 10.22 -46.21
CA ASP A 125 -18.10 10.65 -45.22
C ASP A 125 -18.54 9.50 -44.31
N ARG A 126 -18.65 8.28 -44.84
CA ARG A 126 -18.98 7.10 -44.04
C ARG A 126 -17.91 6.78 -43.00
N GLU A 127 -16.64 6.92 -43.34
CA GLU A 127 -15.54 6.75 -42.38
C GLU A 127 -15.57 7.83 -41.29
N ARG A 128 -15.94 9.06 -41.63
CA ARG A 128 -16.15 10.14 -40.64
C ARG A 128 -17.31 9.82 -39.68
N GLU A 129 -18.43 9.33 -40.20
CA GLU A 129 -19.57 8.91 -39.35
C GLU A 129 -19.20 7.74 -38.42
N LEU A 130 -18.48 6.74 -38.93
CA LEU A 130 -17.96 5.63 -38.12
C LEU A 130 -16.94 6.10 -37.08
N HIS A 131 -16.10 7.07 -37.41
CA HIS A 131 -15.17 7.66 -36.45
C HIS A 131 -15.90 8.39 -35.32
N ASN A 132 -16.97 9.14 -35.64
CA ASN A 132 -17.76 9.84 -34.63
C ASN A 132 -18.45 8.87 -33.65
N SER A 133 -18.96 7.73 -34.15
CA SER A 133 -19.53 6.70 -33.30
C SER A 133 -18.46 6.03 -32.43
N TYR A 134 -17.31 5.71 -33.02
CA TYR A 134 -16.15 5.17 -32.31
C TYR A 134 -15.64 6.10 -31.19
N GLN A 135 -15.48 7.39 -31.48
CA GLN A 135 -15.07 8.40 -30.51
C GLN A 135 -16.10 8.56 -29.39
N SER A 136 -17.38 8.36 -29.67
CA SER A 136 -18.43 8.41 -28.65
C SER A 136 -18.32 7.24 -27.66
N VAL A 137 -18.03 6.03 -28.13
CA VAL A 137 -17.75 4.87 -27.28
C VAL A 137 -16.47 5.06 -26.46
N TYR A 138 -15.40 5.57 -27.08
CA TYR A 138 -14.16 5.87 -26.38
C TYR A 138 -14.35 6.91 -25.27
N ARG A 139 -15.10 8.00 -25.54
CA ARG A 139 -15.43 9.00 -24.52
C ARG A 139 -16.18 8.40 -23.34
N LEU A 140 -17.18 7.55 -23.60
CA LEU A 140 -17.91 6.85 -22.54
C LEU A 140 -16.98 5.96 -21.69
N LEU A 141 -16.07 5.22 -22.33
CA LEU A 141 -15.08 4.38 -21.64
C LEU A 141 -14.17 5.23 -20.73
N VAL A 142 -13.64 6.35 -21.24
CA VAL A 142 -12.79 7.26 -20.48
C VAL A 142 -13.56 7.90 -19.31
N GLU A 143 -14.84 8.26 -19.51
CA GLU A 143 -15.69 8.78 -18.45
C GLU A 143 -15.95 7.74 -17.35
N CYS A 144 -16.18 6.47 -17.71
CA CYS A 144 -16.30 5.37 -16.74
C CYS A 144 -15.02 5.20 -15.93
N LEU A 145 -13.85 5.18 -16.58
CA LEU A 145 -12.55 5.09 -15.91
C LEU A 145 -12.33 6.28 -14.96
N LYS A 146 -12.68 7.50 -15.40
CA LYS A 146 -12.58 8.71 -14.56
C LYS A 146 -13.47 8.63 -13.32
N LYS A 147 -14.70 8.09 -13.44
CA LYS A 147 -15.60 7.86 -12.29
C LYS A 147 -15.03 6.85 -11.29
N MET A 148 -14.24 5.88 -11.75
CA MET A 148 -13.52 4.94 -10.90
C MET A 148 -12.27 5.54 -10.24
N GLY A 149 -11.92 6.80 -10.54
CA GLY A 149 -10.72 7.46 -10.04
C GLY A 149 -9.46 7.25 -10.89
N VAL A 150 -9.60 6.63 -12.07
CA VAL A 150 -8.49 6.40 -13.00
C VAL A 150 -8.27 7.65 -13.85
N SER A 151 -7.02 8.14 -13.90
CA SER A 151 -6.63 9.29 -14.69
C SER A 151 -5.43 8.97 -15.57
N ARG A 152 -5.48 9.40 -16.84
CA ARG A 152 -4.35 9.35 -17.75
C ARG A 152 -3.28 10.35 -17.32
N MET A 153 -2.02 9.92 -17.30
CA MET A 153 -0.86 10.78 -17.04
C MET A 153 -0.48 11.52 -18.33
N LYS A 154 -0.15 12.81 -18.22
CA LYS A 154 0.38 13.59 -19.35
C LYS A 154 1.90 13.51 -19.28
N SER A 155 2.52 12.76 -20.20
CA SER A 155 3.98 12.55 -20.17
C SER A 155 4.72 13.48 -21.16
N VAL A 156 4.23 13.64 -22.39
CA VAL A 156 4.90 14.45 -23.44
C VAL A 156 5.12 15.89 -22.98
N GLY A 157 6.37 16.36 -23.09
CA GLY A 157 6.81 17.70 -22.69
C GLY A 157 6.99 17.89 -21.18
N GLN A 158 6.77 16.87 -20.36
CA GLN A 158 7.11 16.91 -18.93
C GLN A 158 8.53 16.41 -18.68
N PRO A 159 9.19 16.85 -17.60
CA PRO A 159 10.43 16.24 -17.12
C PRO A 159 10.25 14.73 -16.92
N PHE A 160 11.26 13.94 -17.27
CA PHE A 160 11.24 12.52 -17.01
C PHE A 160 11.30 12.25 -15.49
N ASP A 161 10.32 11.53 -14.96
CA ASP A 161 10.28 11.06 -13.57
C ASP A 161 10.22 9.53 -13.58
N PRO A 162 11.24 8.82 -13.09
CA PRO A 162 11.25 7.35 -12.99
C PRO A 162 10.06 6.76 -12.20
N ASN A 163 9.43 7.52 -11.31
CA ASN A 163 8.27 7.06 -10.54
C ASN A 163 6.98 7.07 -11.36
N LEU A 164 6.95 7.80 -12.48
CA LEU A 164 5.76 7.97 -13.34
C LEU A 164 5.97 7.41 -14.74
N HIS A 165 7.22 7.36 -15.20
CA HIS A 165 7.59 7.09 -16.58
C HIS A 165 8.64 5.97 -16.67
N GLU A 166 8.47 5.10 -17.67
CA GLU A 166 9.43 4.09 -18.06
C GLU A 166 10.09 4.51 -19.38
N ALA A 167 11.36 4.89 -19.33
CA ALA A 167 12.10 5.29 -20.52
C ALA A 167 12.58 4.07 -21.32
N ILE A 168 12.08 3.90 -22.55
CA ILE A 168 12.47 2.79 -23.43
C ILE A 168 13.52 3.18 -24.48
N ALA A 169 13.69 4.47 -24.74
CA ALA A 169 14.66 4.99 -25.68
C ALA A 169 15.07 6.42 -25.34
N ARG A 170 16.23 6.84 -25.83
CA ARG A 170 16.63 8.24 -25.92
C ARG A 170 16.68 8.64 -27.39
N GLN A 171 16.05 9.76 -27.74
CA GLN A 171 16.02 10.26 -29.11
C GLN A 171 16.36 11.75 -29.14
N PRO A 172 17.10 12.24 -30.14
CA PRO A 172 17.25 13.68 -30.34
C PRO A 172 15.89 14.31 -30.60
N SER A 173 15.54 15.36 -29.85
CA SER A 173 14.34 16.14 -30.09
C SER A 173 14.72 17.60 -30.33
N PRO A 174 14.29 18.22 -31.44
CA PRO A 174 14.49 19.66 -31.63
C PRO A 174 13.59 20.49 -30.70
N ASP A 175 12.50 19.90 -30.20
CA ASP A 175 11.44 20.62 -29.47
C ASP A 175 11.66 20.62 -27.95
N TYR A 176 12.44 19.66 -27.43
CA TYR A 176 12.58 19.44 -25.99
C TYR A 176 14.05 19.31 -25.56
N PRO A 177 14.46 19.94 -24.44
CA PRO A 177 15.81 19.81 -23.89
C PRO A 177 16.06 18.39 -23.38
N GLU A 178 17.32 18.08 -23.06
CA GLU A 178 17.69 16.80 -22.44
C GLU A 178 16.85 16.50 -21.17
N ASP A 179 16.58 15.22 -20.92
CA ASP A 179 15.77 14.72 -19.78
C ASP A 179 14.27 15.11 -19.78
N VAL A 180 13.74 15.59 -20.90
CA VAL A 180 12.29 15.80 -21.10
C VAL A 180 11.71 14.69 -21.97
N VAL A 181 10.48 14.25 -21.67
CA VAL A 181 9.77 13.24 -22.47
C VAL A 181 9.43 13.83 -23.84
N ALA A 182 10.02 13.27 -24.89
CA ALA A 182 9.82 13.69 -26.27
C ALA A 182 8.63 12.99 -26.93
N VAL A 183 8.48 11.68 -26.71
CA VAL A 183 7.38 10.88 -27.29
C VAL A 183 6.85 9.90 -26.27
N GLU A 184 5.52 9.78 -26.22
CA GLU A 184 4.79 8.74 -25.48
C GLU A 184 4.41 7.62 -26.44
N TYR A 185 4.92 6.41 -26.20
CA TYR A 185 4.53 5.23 -26.97
C TYR A 185 3.31 4.54 -26.38
N GLN A 186 3.18 4.58 -25.05
CA GLN A 186 2.04 4.02 -24.33
C GLN A 186 1.68 4.92 -23.15
N PRO A 187 0.40 5.31 -23.00
CA PRO A 187 -0.02 6.17 -21.92
C PRO A 187 0.17 5.53 -20.55
N GLY A 188 0.58 6.35 -19.60
CA GLY A 188 0.55 5.98 -18.19
C GLY A 188 -0.80 6.28 -17.55
N TYR A 189 -1.16 5.52 -16.53
CA TYR A 189 -2.40 5.71 -15.77
C TYR A 189 -2.13 5.66 -14.27
N LYS A 190 -2.91 6.45 -13.53
CA LYS A 190 -2.96 6.48 -12.07
C LYS A 190 -4.37 6.24 -11.55
N LEU A 191 -4.51 5.60 -10.40
CA LEU A 191 -5.74 5.42 -9.65
C LEU A 191 -5.63 6.24 -8.36
N GLY A 192 -6.23 7.43 -8.34
CA GLY A 192 -5.97 8.41 -7.29
C GLY A 192 -4.49 8.82 -7.28
N ASP A 193 -3.79 8.46 -6.20
CA ASP A 193 -2.36 8.72 -6.00
C ASP A 193 -1.47 7.52 -6.39
N LEU A 194 -2.05 6.33 -6.59
CA LEU A 194 -1.31 5.14 -6.94
C LEU A 194 -1.08 5.07 -8.45
N VAL A 195 0.17 4.96 -8.88
CA VAL A 195 0.52 4.68 -10.28
C VAL A 195 0.21 3.22 -10.58
N ILE A 196 -0.74 2.98 -11.49
CA ILE A 196 -1.11 1.61 -11.87
C ILE A 196 -0.28 1.12 -13.06
N ARG A 197 0.08 2.03 -13.96
CA ARG A 197 0.94 1.75 -15.13
C ARG A 197 1.76 2.99 -15.47
N HIS A 198 3.08 2.84 -15.49
CA HIS A 198 3.99 3.90 -15.94
C HIS A 198 3.78 4.19 -17.43
N ALA A 199 4.01 5.45 -17.85
CA ALA A 199 3.99 5.78 -19.26
C ALA A 199 5.28 5.28 -19.93
N MET A 200 5.18 4.56 -21.04
CA MET A 200 6.36 4.15 -21.81
C MET A 200 6.74 5.28 -22.76
N VAL A 201 7.95 5.82 -22.58
CA VAL A 201 8.34 7.09 -23.19
C VAL A 201 9.74 7.01 -23.82
N ALA A 202 9.97 7.86 -24.82
CA ALA A 202 11.31 8.23 -25.25
C ALA A 202 11.67 9.60 -24.68
N VAL A 203 12.84 9.66 -24.03
CA VAL A 203 13.39 10.88 -23.44
C VAL A 203 14.26 11.59 -24.47
N SER A 204 14.23 12.92 -24.47
CA SER A 204 15.08 13.72 -25.34
C SER A 204 16.55 13.60 -24.94
N ALA A 205 17.43 13.39 -25.92
CA ALA A 205 18.89 13.42 -25.75
C ALA A 205 19.48 14.83 -25.97
N GLY A 206 18.63 15.87 -25.97
CA GLY A 206 19.01 17.22 -26.38
C GLY A 206 18.84 17.46 -27.87
N SER A 207 18.95 18.73 -28.27
CA SER A 207 18.96 19.11 -29.68
C SER A 207 20.20 18.49 -30.36
N PRO A 208 20.13 18.02 -31.62
CA PRO A 208 21.30 17.50 -32.34
C PRO A 208 22.46 18.52 -32.49
N SER A 209 22.28 19.76 -32.04
CA SER A 209 23.26 20.84 -32.00
C SER A 209 23.83 21.17 -30.61
N SER A 210 23.44 20.47 -29.53
CA SER A 210 24.14 20.54 -28.25
C SER A 210 25.16 19.40 -28.16
N GLU A 211 26.45 19.74 -28.34
CA GLU A 211 27.57 18.82 -28.12
C GLU A 211 27.44 18.11 -26.76
N PRO A 212 27.81 16.81 -26.68
CA PRO A 212 27.77 16.08 -25.42
C PRO A 212 28.77 16.74 -24.48
N SER A 213 28.26 17.38 -23.43
CA SER A 213 29.12 17.88 -22.36
C SER A 213 29.71 16.65 -21.65
N PRO A 214 31.03 16.41 -21.71
CA PRO A 214 31.65 15.29 -21.01
C PRO A 214 31.48 15.51 -19.50
N PRO A 215 31.42 14.42 -18.69
CA PRO A 215 31.28 14.56 -17.25
C PRO A 215 32.44 15.41 -16.72
N ALA A 216 32.09 16.47 -15.99
CA ALA A 216 33.04 17.35 -15.32
C ALA A 216 34.02 16.50 -14.50
N GLN A 217 35.20 16.26 -15.06
CA GLN A 217 36.34 15.75 -14.32
C GLN A 217 36.64 16.78 -13.25
N ALA A 218 36.55 16.35 -12.00
CA ALA A 218 37.01 17.09 -10.86
C ALA A 218 38.44 17.57 -11.10
N THR A 219 38.57 18.87 -11.33
CA THR A 219 39.81 19.62 -11.27
C THR A 219 40.41 19.42 -9.89
N ILE A 220 41.39 18.54 -9.77
CA ILE A 220 42.32 18.52 -8.63
C ILE A 220 43.53 19.35 -9.06
N GLU A 221 43.74 20.42 -8.31
CA GLU A 221 44.89 21.31 -8.33
C GLU A 221 46.22 20.54 -8.20
N ALA A 222 47.16 20.79 -9.09
CA ALA A 222 48.59 20.80 -8.78
C ALA A 222 49.36 21.49 -9.92
N GLY A 223 49.96 22.64 -9.62
CA GLY A 223 50.70 23.49 -10.56
C GLY A 223 52.00 22.88 -11.09
N PRO A 224 52.59 23.48 -12.14
CA PRO A 224 53.67 22.88 -12.91
C PRO A 224 55.08 23.30 -12.43
N GLU A 225 56.05 22.52 -12.91
CA GLU A 225 57.45 22.89 -13.15
C GLU A 225 58.36 23.22 -11.95
N ASN A 226 59.23 22.27 -11.57
CA ASN A 226 60.65 22.40 -11.94
C ASN A 226 61.41 21.07 -11.79
N THR A 227 62.29 20.81 -12.75
CA THR A 227 63.00 19.56 -13.04
C THR A 227 64.35 19.47 -12.26
N PRO A 228 65.21 18.44 -12.44
CA PRO A 228 65.51 17.41 -11.44
C PRO A 228 67.00 17.35 -11.01
N ALA A 229 67.35 16.67 -9.92
CA ALA A 229 68.74 16.22 -9.71
C ALA A 229 68.87 15.06 -8.70
N SER A 230 69.57 14.01 -9.17
CA SER A 230 70.40 13.04 -8.43
C SER A 230 69.74 11.91 -7.60
N PRO A 231 70.00 10.64 -7.97
CA PRO A 231 69.75 9.47 -7.13
C PRO A 231 71.04 8.94 -6.48
N GLN A 232 71.03 8.65 -5.17
CA GLN A 232 71.92 7.66 -4.54
C GLN A 232 71.42 7.39 -3.12
N ASN A 233 70.77 6.25 -2.86
CA ASN A 233 71.36 4.98 -2.35
C ASN A 233 70.65 4.67 -1.01
N PRO A 234 70.75 3.48 -0.37
CA PRO A 234 70.96 2.10 -0.85
C PRO A 234 69.79 1.17 -0.40
N GLN A 235 69.74 -0.05 -0.93
CA GLN A 235 69.03 -1.18 -0.30
C GLN A 235 69.99 -2.07 0.50
N PRO A 236 69.46 -2.90 1.43
CA PRO A 236 70.10 -3.21 2.70
C PRO A 236 70.74 -4.61 2.77
N SER A 237 71.66 -4.76 3.72
CA SER A 237 71.97 -5.97 4.49
C SER A 237 72.72 -5.56 5.75
#